data_AF-A0A183MX80-F1
#
_entry.id   AF-A0A183MX80-F1
#
_cell.length_a   1.000
_cell.length_b   1.000
_cell.length_c   1.000
_cell.angle_alpha   90.00
_cell.angle_beta   90.00
_cell.angle_gamma   90.00
#
_symmetry.space_group_name_H-M   'P 1'
#
loop_
_entity.id
_entity.type
_entity.pdbx_description
1 polymer ?
#
loop_
_entity_poly.entity_id
_entity_poly.type
_entity_poly.pdbx_seq_one_letter_code
_entity_poly.pdbx_strand_id
1 'polypeptide(L)'
;MLLLTTTETINMGKGMSEQWTKEAITSTCHEVLGHKKHHHKEWITVDTLDKIQERRDEKAAINTSRTRAEKSKAQAEYTEVNKQVKRSIRTDKRKYVEYLAVTAEKAAREGNMRQLYDITKKLSGNHRKPERPVKSKEGKVITNIEEQRNRWVEHFKGLLNRPAPLNASNIEIATTDLPVDVGPPTNEEISMAK
;
A
#
# COMPACT_ATOMS: atom_id res chain seq x y z
N MET A 1 55.87 -1.74 34.94
CA MET A 1 54.72 -2.67 35.04
C MET A 1 53.49 -2.03 35.71
N LEU A 2 53.62 -1.02 36.58
CA LEU A 2 52.50 -0.39 37.30
C LEU A 2 51.65 0.61 36.50
N LEU A 3 52.14 1.19 35.39
CA LEU A 3 51.37 2.18 34.62
C LEU A 3 50.35 1.54 33.67
N LEU A 4 50.63 0.33 33.16
CA LEU A 4 49.72 -0.39 32.25
C LEU A 4 48.45 -0.87 32.98
N THR A 5 48.58 -1.31 34.24
CA THR A 5 47.45 -1.73 35.09
C THR A 5 46.51 -0.57 35.44
N THR A 6 47.05 0.64 35.59
CA THR A 6 46.24 1.84 35.89
C THR A 6 45.44 2.30 34.67
N THR A 7 46.02 2.22 33.47
CA THR A 7 45.29 2.56 32.23
C THR A 7 44.20 1.54 31.88
N GLU A 8 44.41 0.26 32.18
CA GLU A 8 43.42 -0.80 31.97
C GLU A 8 42.24 -0.68 32.94
N THR A 9 42.49 -0.38 34.22
CA THR A 9 41.44 -0.16 35.23
C THR A 9 40.62 1.10 34.97
N ILE A 10 41.24 2.19 34.51
CA ILE A 10 40.54 3.42 34.11
C ILE A 10 39.67 3.20 32.86
N ASN A 11 40.17 2.46 31.87
CA ASN A 11 39.39 2.13 30.67
C ASN A 11 38.20 1.19 30.96
N MET A 12 38.37 0.21 31.86
CA MET A 12 37.25 -0.63 32.30
C MET A 12 36.19 0.18 33.07
N GLY A 13 36.60 1.12 33.93
CA GLY A 13 35.68 2.03 34.63
C GLY A 13 34.89 2.94 33.67
N LYS A 14 35.54 3.43 32.60
CA LYS A 14 34.90 4.28 31.59
C LYS A 14 33.88 3.51 30.74
N GLY A 15 34.20 2.27 30.35
CA GLY A 15 33.28 1.38 29.61
C GLY A 15 32.03 1.00 30.42
N MET A 16 32.20 0.68 31.71
CA MET A 16 31.04 0.50 32.60
C MET A 16 30.22 1.78 32.72
N SER A 17 30.88 2.94 32.69
CA SER A 17 30.21 4.22 32.88
C SER A 17 29.23 4.59 31.76
N GLU A 18 29.58 4.25 30.53
CA GLU A 18 28.78 4.50 29.33
C GLU A 18 27.60 3.52 29.20
N GLN A 19 27.72 2.32 29.78
CA GLN A 19 26.69 1.31 29.70
C GLN A 19 25.54 1.58 30.68
N TRP A 20 25.86 1.95 31.92
CA TRP A 20 24.81 2.34 32.90
C TRP A 20 24.06 3.59 32.46
N THR A 21 24.72 4.55 31.82
CA THR A 21 24.06 5.76 31.31
C THR A 21 23.08 5.43 30.19
N LYS A 22 23.49 4.57 29.23
CA LYS A 22 22.59 4.11 28.16
C LYS A 22 21.39 3.34 28.71
N GLU A 23 21.61 2.46 29.69
CA GLU A 23 20.54 1.70 30.33
C GLU A 23 19.58 2.60 31.12
N ALA A 24 20.09 3.54 31.92
CA ALA A 24 19.29 4.50 32.67
C ALA A 24 18.44 5.38 31.75
N ILE A 25 19.03 5.90 30.66
CA ILE A 25 18.31 6.71 29.67
C ILE A 25 17.23 5.86 28.99
N THR A 26 17.58 4.66 28.53
CA THR A 26 16.63 3.76 27.84
C THR A 26 15.48 3.36 28.74
N SER A 27 15.75 3.06 30.02
CA SER A 27 14.74 2.73 31.04
C SER A 27 13.80 3.91 31.28
N THR A 28 14.34 5.12 31.51
CA THR A 28 13.55 6.34 31.73
C THR A 28 12.69 6.67 30.51
N CYS A 29 13.24 6.53 29.29
CA CYS A 29 12.49 6.73 28.06
C CYS A 29 11.35 5.72 27.91
N HIS A 30 11.55 4.44 28.27
CA HIS A 30 10.49 3.45 28.22
C HIS A 30 9.39 3.70 29.26
N GLU A 31 9.73 4.19 30.45
CA GLU A 31 8.75 4.52 31.48
C GLU A 31 7.88 5.73 31.08
N VAL A 32 8.51 6.79 30.57
CA VAL A 32 7.83 8.05 30.23
C VAL A 32 7.10 7.97 28.89
N LEU A 33 7.74 7.43 27.85
CA LEU A 33 7.21 7.44 26.48
C LEU A 33 6.50 6.12 26.11
N GLY A 34 6.72 5.05 26.88
CA GLY A 34 6.24 3.72 26.54
C GLY A 34 6.90 3.15 25.29
N HIS A 35 6.47 1.94 24.92
CA HIS A 35 6.85 1.36 23.64
C HIS A 35 5.88 1.82 22.55
N LYS A 36 6.42 2.24 21.40
CA LYS A 36 5.60 2.51 20.22
C LYS A 36 4.83 1.24 19.85
N LYS A 37 3.49 1.29 19.99
CA LYS A 37 2.62 0.18 19.60
C LYS A 37 2.66 0.03 18.09
N HIS A 38 3.36 -0.99 17.63
CA HIS A 38 3.33 -1.39 16.24
C HIS A 38 2.15 -2.33 16.03
N HIS A 39 1.11 -1.84 15.34
CA HIS A 39 0.07 -2.72 14.83
C HIS A 39 0.67 -3.55 13.72
N HIS A 40 0.82 -4.85 13.97
CA HIS A 40 1.13 -5.79 12.90
C HIS A 40 -0.03 -5.82 11.91
N LYS A 41 0.29 -6.07 10.64
CA LYS A 41 -0.74 -6.22 9.63
C LYS A 41 -1.61 -7.42 10.01
N GLU A 42 -2.92 -7.31 9.81
CA GLU A 42 -3.92 -8.32 10.17
C GLU A 42 -3.61 -9.72 9.64
N TRP A 43 -2.81 -9.82 8.58
CA TRP A 43 -2.45 -11.09 7.93
C TRP A 43 -1.19 -11.76 8.44
N ILE A 44 -0.41 -11.14 9.33
CA ILE A 44 0.82 -11.74 9.87
C ILE A 44 0.46 -12.68 11.01
N THR A 45 0.81 -13.96 10.88
CA THR A 45 0.56 -14.98 11.90
C THR A 45 1.55 -14.88 13.06
N VAL A 46 1.15 -15.33 14.25
CA VAL A 46 2.03 -15.44 15.44
C VAL A 46 3.29 -16.26 15.15
N ASP A 47 3.16 -17.42 14.50
CA ASP A 47 4.32 -18.25 14.07
C ASP A 47 5.33 -17.48 13.19
N THR A 48 4.86 -16.56 12.35
CA THR A 48 5.77 -15.70 11.57
C THR A 48 6.44 -14.64 12.43
N LEU A 49 5.77 -14.13 13.46
CA LEU A 49 6.37 -13.21 14.44
C LEU A 49 7.45 -13.90 15.26
N ASP A 50 7.21 -15.13 15.70
CA ASP A 50 8.19 -15.94 16.44
C ASP A 50 9.46 -16.15 15.61
N LYS A 51 9.31 -16.53 14.33
CA LYS A 51 10.45 -16.65 13.38
C LYS A 51 11.18 -15.33 13.15
N ILE A 52 10.46 -14.20 13.17
CA ILE A 52 11.09 -12.88 13.07
C ILE A 52 11.94 -12.59 14.32
N GLN A 53 11.48 -13.04 15.49
CA GLN A 53 12.21 -12.91 16.73
C GLN A 53 13.45 -13.80 16.74
N GLU A 54 13.34 -15.08 16.36
CA GLU A 54 14.49 -15.98 16.20
C GLU A 54 15.57 -15.37 15.29
N ARG A 55 15.15 -14.78 14.16
CA ARG A 55 16.09 -14.09 13.25
C ARG A 55 16.81 -12.92 13.92
N ARG A 56 16.16 -12.21 14.84
CA ARG A 56 16.79 -11.11 15.61
C ARG A 56 17.81 -11.65 16.60
N ASP A 57 17.50 -12.77 17.25
CA ASP A 57 18.39 -13.40 18.22
C ASP A 57 19.66 -13.92 17.52
N GLU A 58 19.51 -14.54 16.34
CA GLU A 58 20.64 -14.91 15.48
C GLU A 58 21.47 -13.70 15.02
N LYS A 59 20.78 -12.56 14.77
CA LYS A 59 21.48 -11.32 14.44
C LYS A 59 22.29 -10.80 15.63
N ALA A 60 21.78 -10.96 16.85
CA ALA A 60 22.51 -10.62 18.06
C ALA A 60 23.74 -11.52 18.23
N ALA A 61 23.62 -12.83 18.00
CA ALA A 61 24.74 -13.78 18.04
C ALA A 61 25.87 -13.40 17.08
N ILE A 62 25.56 -12.93 15.87
CA ILE A 62 26.56 -12.41 14.92
C ILE A 62 27.29 -11.19 15.48
N ASN A 63 26.56 -10.29 16.16
CA ASN A 63 27.13 -9.05 16.69
C ASN A 63 28.02 -9.29 17.92
N THR A 64 27.71 -10.31 18.73
CA THR A 64 28.47 -10.67 19.93
C THR A 64 29.61 -11.66 19.66
N SER A 65 29.69 -12.22 18.45
CA SER A 65 30.72 -13.19 18.06
C SER A 65 32.13 -12.60 18.19
N ARG A 66 33.02 -13.31 18.91
CA ARG A 66 34.39 -12.85 19.19
C ARG A 66 35.40 -13.35 18.16
N THR A 67 35.21 -14.56 17.64
CA THR A 67 36.11 -15.16 16.65
C THR A 67 35.50 -15.18 15.25
N ARG A 68 36.36 -15.28 14.22
CA ARG A 68 35.92 -15.37 12.82
C ARG A 68 35.11 -16.63 12.54
N ALA A 69 35.45 -17.74 13.19
CA ALA A 69 34.77 -19.02 13.02
C ALA A 69 33.34 -18.99 13.57
N GLU A 70 33.17 -18.49 14.80
CA GLU A 70 31.84 -18.29 15.42
C GLU A 70 30.97 -17.37 14.57
N LYS A 71 31.54 -16.24 14.12
CA LYS A 71 30.83 -15.30 13.25
C LYS A 71 30.38 -15.94 11.94
N SER A 72 31.22 -16.80 11.34
CA SER A 72 30.87 -17.53 10.13
C SER A 72 29.71 -18.52 10.36
N LYS A 73 29.70 -19.20 11.52
CA LYS A 73 28.63 -20.13 11.90
C LYS A 73 27.29 -19.41 12.13
N ALA A 74 27.30 -18.39 12.97
CA ALA A 74 26.10 -17.58 13.25
C ALA A 74 25.56 -16.90 11.97
N GLN A 75 26.46 -16.51 11.05
CA GLN A 75 26.06 -15.94 9.76
C GLN A 75 25.35 -16.97 8.86
N ALA A 76 25.75 -18.24 8.91
CA ALA A 76 25.07 -19.32 8.21
C ALA A 76 23.67 -19.59 8.79
N GLU A 77 23.57 -19.68 10.12
CA GLU A 77 22.31 -19.87 10.85
C GLU A 77 21.31 -18.73 10.56
N TYR A 78 21.73 -17.48 10.71
CA TYR A 78 20.93 -16.30 10.33
C TYR A 78 20.44 -16.35 8.88
N THR A 79 21.27 -16.85 7.96
CA THR A 79 20.90 -16.93 6.53
C THR A 79 19.74 -17.90 6.32
N GLU A 80 19.75 -19.05 7.01
CA GLU A 80 18.66 -20.02 6.94
C GLU A 80 17.38 -19.50 7.60
N VAL A 81 17.47 -18.95 8.82
CA VAL A 81 16.29 -18.38 9.50
C VAL A 81 15.70 -17.22 8.69
N ASN A 82 16.53 -16.36 8.09
CA ASN A 82 16.05 -15.28 7.23
C ASN A 82 15.35 -15.80 5.95
N LYS A 83 15.79 -16.92 5.38
CA LYS A 83 15.07 -17.58 4.27
C LYS A 83 13.70 -18.09 4.75
N GLN A 84 13.63 -18.69 5.94
CA GLN A 84 12.39 -19.19 6.51
C GLN A 84 11.39 -18.05 6.78
N VAL A 85 11.82 -16.95 7.41
CA VAL A 85 11.01 -15.74 7.60
C VAL A 85 10.47 -15.21 6.27
N LYS A 86 11.31 -15.13 5.24
CA LYS A 86 10.85 -14.68 3.91
C LYS A 86 9.82 -15.65 3.30
N ARG A 87 9.91 -16.95 3.57
CA ARG A 87 8.93 -17.94 3.10
C ARG A 87 7.62 -17.82 3.90
N SER A 88 7.67 -17.73 5.22
CA SER A 88 6.48 -17.64 6.07
C SER A 88 5.66 -16.38 5.77
N ILE A 89 6.31 -15.21 5.64
CA ILE A 89 5.65 -13.95 5.27
C ILE A 89 4.93 -14.07 3.92
N ARG A 90 5.53 -14.75 2.93
CA ARG A 90 4.90 -14.98 1.62
C ARG A 90 3.70 -15.91 1.73
N THR A 91 3.81 -16.97 2.53
CA THR A 91 2.74 -17.93 2.79
C THR A 91 1.56 -17.28 3.49
N ASP A 92 1.81 -16.52 4.57
CA ASP A 92 0.79 -15.79 5.32
C ASP A 92 0.03 -14.81 4.42
N LYS A 93 0.76 -14.02 3.63
CA LYS A 93 0.14 -13.09 2.67
C LYS A 93 -0.74 -13.84 1.66
N ARG A 94 -0.28 -14.98 1.14
CA ARG A 94 -1.06 -15.79 0.19
C ARG A 94 -2.33 -16.31 0.83
N LYS A 95 -2.24 -16.89 2.04
CA LYS A 95 -3.40 -17.40 2.80
C LYS A 95 -4.43 -16.30 3.06
N TYR A 96 -3.97 -15.11 3.42
CA TYR A 96 -4.86 -13.98 3.65
C TYR A 96 -5.58 -13.50 2.38
N VAL A 97 -4.86 -13.41 1.26
CA VAL A 97 -5.47 -13.06 -0.03
C VAL A 97 -6.49 -14.11 -0.46
N GLU A 98 -6.16 -15.39 -0.28
CA GLU A 98 -7.07 -16.51 -0.57
C GLU A 98 -8.35 -16.42 0.28
N TYR A 99 -8.20 -16.21 1.60
CA TYR A 99 -9.31 -16.01 2.51
C TYR A 99 -10.23 -14.85 2.08
N LEU A 100 -9.65 -13.71 1.69
CA LEU A 100 -10.43 -12.59 1.19
C LEU A 100 -11.15 -12.94 -0.11
N ALA A 101 -10.50 -13.62 -1.05
CA ALA A 101 -11.11 -14.03 -2.32
C ALA A 101 -12.31 -14.96 -2.10
N VAL A 102 -12.16 -15.99 -1.26
CA VAL A 102 -13.24 -16.91 -0.89
C VAL A 102 -14.40 -16.16 -0.21
N THR A 103 -14.09 -15.21 0.65
CA THR A 103 -15.12 -14.40 1.34
C THR A 103 -15.85 -13.48 0.37
N ALA A 104 -15.15 -12.88 -0.60
CA ALA A 104 -15.75 -12.08 -1.66
C ALA A 104 -16.69 -12.93 -2.54
N GLU A 105 -16.26 -14.12 -2.94
CA GLU A 105 -17.08 -15.03 -3.73
C GLU A 105 -18.37 -15.42 -2.99
N LYS A 106 -18.26 -15.74 -1.69
CA LYS A 106 -19.41 -16.03 -0.84
C LYS A 106 -20.37 -14.83 -0.77
N ALA A 107 -19.85 -13.63 -0.52
CA ALA A 107 -20.66 -12.41 -0.47
C ALA A 107 -21.39 -12.13 -1.79
N ALA A 108 -20.75 -12.42 -2.93
CA ALA A 108 -21.38 -12.31 -4.23
C ALA A 108 -22.53 -13.31 -4.40
N ARG A 109 -22.33 -14.58 -4.01
CA ARG A 109 -23.39 -15.62 -4.04
C ARG A 109 -24.58 -15.28 -3.16
N GLU A 110 -24.34 -14.64 -2.01
CA GLU A 110 -25.38 -14.21 -1.06
C GLU A 110 -26.05 -12.87 -1.45
N GLY A 111 -25.58 -12.20 -2.50
CA GLY A 111 -26.07 -10.88 -2.90
C GLY A 111 -25.65 -9.73 -1.97
N ASN A 112 -24.67 -9.94 -1.08
CA ASN A 112 -24.17 -8.92 -0.16
C ASN A 112 -23.15 -8.00 -0.86
N MET A 113 -23.67 -7.08 -1.67
CA MET A 113 -22.85 -6.18 -2.50
C MET A 113 -21.95 -5.25 -1.68
N ARG A 114 -22.36 -4.86 -0.46
CA ARG A 114 -21.55 -4.00 0.41
C ARG A 114 -20.27 -4.71 0.84
N GLN A 115 -20.38 -5.94 1.35
CA GLN A 115 -19.22 -6.72 1.76
C GLN A 115 -18.32 -7.07 0.57
N LEU A 116 -18.91 -7.43 -0.57
CA LEU A 116 -18.16 -7.68 -1.81
C LEU A 116 -17.30 -6.47 -2.20
N TYR A 117 -17.88 -5.27 -2.19
CA TYR A 117 -17.16 -4.03 -2.49
C TYR A 117 -16.03 -3.77 -1.50
N ASP A 118 -16.29 -3.87 -0.19
CA ASP A 118 -15.28 -3.63 0.85
C ASP A 118 -14.09 -4.58 0.74
N ILE A 119 -14.34 -5.87 0.47
CA ILE A 119 -13.29 -6.89 0.29
C ILE A 119 -12.51 -6.63 -1.00
N THR A 120 -13.20 -6.34 -2.10
CA THR A 120 -12.56 -6.03 -3.39
C THR A 120 -11.67 -4.79 -3.28
N LYS A 121 -12.13 -3.77 -2.56
CA LYS A 121 -11.36 -2.55 -2.25
C LYS A 121 -10.12 -2.85 -1.40
N LYS A 122 -10.22 -3.76 -0.41
CA LYS A 122 -9.07 -4.24 0.36
C LYS A 122 -8.06 -4.99 -0.52
N LEU A 123 -8.52 -5.82 -1.45
CA LEU A 123 -7.68 -6.60 -2.37
C LEU A 123 -6.99 -5.74 -3.42
N SER A 124 -7.70 -4.77 -4.01
CA SER A 124 -7.14 -3.88 -5.04
C SER A 124 -6.04 -2.95 -4.52
N GLY A 125 -6.01 -2.76 -3.19
CA GLY A 125 -5.09 -1.84 -2.53
C GLY A 125 -5.28 -0.38 -2.97
N ASN A 126 -4.44 0.50 -2.46
CA ASN A 126 -4.41 1.90 -2.88
C ASN A 126 -3.62 2.01 -4.19
N HIS A 127 -4.29 1.87 -5.33
CA HIS A 127 -3.71 2.28 -6.59
C HIS A 127 -3.65 3.81 -6.64
N ARG A 128 -2.47 4.40 -6.38
CA ARG A 128 -2.21 5.79 -6.77
C ARG A 128 -2.24 5.82 -8.29
N LYS A 129 -3.34 6.31 -8.88
CA LYS A 129 -3.26 6.80 -10.25
C LYS A 129 -2.16 7.87 -10.25
N PRO A 130 -1.11 7.77 -11.06
CA PRO A 130 -0.30 8.94 -11.32
C PRO A 130 -1.27 10.01 -11.86
N GLU A 131 -1.15 11.23 -11.34
CA GLU A 131 -1.87 12.36 -11.92
C GLU A 131 -1.47 12.41 -13.40
N ARG A 132 -2.44 12.16 -14.29
CA ARG A 132 -2.16 12.16 -15.73
C ARG A 132 -1.82 13.60 -16.07
N PRO A 133 -0.58 13.91 -16.50
CA PRO A 133 -0.23 15.29 -16.76
C PRO A 133 -1.08 15.80 -17.92
N VAL A 134 -1.82 16.88 -17.69
CA VAL A 134 -2.61 17.52 -18.74
C VAL A 134 -1.62 18.16 -19.71
N LYS A 135 -1.79 17.92 -21.02
CA LYS A 135 -0.96 18.56 -22.04
C LYS A 135 -1.61 19.86 -22.52
N SER A 136 -0.80 20.88 -22.74
CA SER A 136 -1.19 22.10 -23.44
C SER A 136 -1.59 21.78 -24.88
N LYS A 137 -2.17 22.76 -25.59
CA LYS A 137 -2.57 22.59 -26.99
C LYS A 137 -1.35 22.33 -27.90
N GLU A 138 -0.17 22.79 -27.48
CA GLU A 138 1.14 22.61 -28.13
C GLU A 138 1.83 21.30 -27.70
N GLY A 139 1.16 20.46 -26.90
CA GLY A 139 1.68 19.16 -26.46
C GLY A 139 2.63 19.20 -25.26
N LYS A 140 2.89 20.37 -24.67
CA LYS A 140 3.74 20.52 -23.48
C LYS A 140 3.01 20.03 -22.23
N VAL A 141 3.71 19.34 -21.33
CA VAL A 141 3.14 18.86 -20.07
C VAL A 141 2.95 20.03 -19.09
N ILE A 142 1.73 20.17 -18.56
CA ILE A 142 1.35 21.19 -17.57
C ILE A 142 1.39 20.56 -16.17
N THR A 143 2.27 21.09 -15.32
CA THR A 143 2.48 20.62 -13.94
C THR A 143 1.78 21.47 -12.88
N ASN A 144 1.37 22.71 -13.21
CA ASN A 144 0.70 23.63 -12.30
C ASN A 144 -0.83 23.44 -12.33
N ILE A 145 -1.46 23.32 -11.14
CA ILE A 145 -2.91 23.12 -10.96
C ILE A 145 -3.74 24.25 -11.61
N GLU A 146 -3.28 25.50 -11.51
CA GLU A 146 -4.02 26.64 -12.06
C GLU A 146 -4.00 26.63 -13.60
N GLU A 147 -2.84 26.31 -14.18
CA GLU A 147 -2.68 26.14 -15.63
C GLU A 147 -3.50 24.93 -16.15
N GLN A 148 -3.59 23.85 -15.38
CA GLN A 148 -4.45 22.71 -15.72
C GLN A 148 -5.93 23.12 -15.75
N ARG A 149 -6.39 23.90 -14.75
CA ARG A 149 -7.77 24.44 -14.75
C ARG A 149 -8.02 25.33 -15.96
N ASN A 150 -7.09 26.22 -16.30
CA ASN A 150 -7.21 27.08 -17.48
C ASN A 150 -7.28 26.26 -18.77
N ARG A 151 -6.44 25.21 -18.90
CA ARG A 151 -6.48 24.29 -20.05
C ARG A 151 -7.82 23.54 -20.18
N TRP A 152 -8.43 23.17 -19.06
CA TRP A 152 -9.78 22.59 -19.03
C TRP A 152 -10.84 23.59 -19.49
N VAL A 153 -10.78 24.82 -18.98
CA VAL A 153 -11.69 25.90 -19.38
C VAL A 153 -11.59 26.17 -20.88
N GLU A 154 -10.38 26.24 -21.44
CA GLU A 154 -10.18 26.40 -22.89
C GLU A 154 -10.77 25.25 -23.70
N HIS A 155 -10.52 24.00 -23.28
CA HIS A 155 -11.03 22.82 -23.97
C HIS A 155 -12.55 22.82 -24.05
N PHE A 156 -13.21 23.05 -22.91
CA PHE A 156 -14.67 23.05 -22.83
C PHE A 156 -15.30 24.26 -23.50
N LYS A 157 -14.64 25.44 -23.48
CA LYS A 157 -15.12 26.60 -24.24
C LYS A 157 -15.24 26.30 -25.73
N GLY A 158 -14.23 25.63 -26.33
CA GLY A 158 -14.28 25.28 -27.75
C GLY A 158 -15.27 24.16 -28.08
N LEU A 159 -15.45 23.20 -27.16
CA LEU A 159 -16.35 22.07 -27.36
C LEU A 159 -17.83 22.44 -27.20
N LEU A 160 -18.15 23.19 -26.14
CA LEU A 160 -19.54 23.47 -25.74
C LEU A 160 -20.08 24.77 -26.37
N ASN A 161 -19.23 25.74 -26.70
CA ASN A 161 -19.65 27.01 -27.28
C ASN A 161 -19.34 27.10 -28.77
N ARG A 162 -19.55 25.99 -29.51
CA ARG A 162 -19.40 26.01 -30.96
C ARG A 162 -20.44 27.00 -31.55
N PRO A 163 -20.03 27.99 -32.36
CA PRO A 163 -20.98 28.89 -33.00
C PRO A 163 -21.95 28.09 -33.88
N ALA A 164 -23.19 28.57 -33.97
CA ALA A 164 -24.19 27.97 -34.85
C ALA A 164 -23.58 27.80 -36.25
N PRO A 165 -23.69 26.62 -36.88
CA PRO A 165 -23.14 26.42 -38.21
C PRO A 165 -23.70 27.49 -39.16
N LEU A 166 -22.81 28.15 -39.92
CA LEU A 166 -23.15 29.24 -40.83
C LEU A 166 -24.19 28.84 -41.89
N ASN A 167 -24.21 27.55 -42.22
CA ASN A 167 -25.22 26.98 -43.08
C ASN A 167 -26.27 26.32 -42.19
N ALA A 168 -27.52 26.77 -42.29
CA ALA A 168 -28.65 26.00 -41.80
C ALA A 168 -28.56 24.60 -42.41
N SER A 169 -28.61 23.56 -41.56
CA SER A 169 -28.69 22.20 -42.06
C SER A 169 -29.93 22.10 -42.93
N ASN A 170 -29.76 21.89 -44.23
CA ASN A 170 -30.85 21.59 -45.14
C ASN A 170 -31.26 20.14 -44.87
N ILE A 171 -31.94 19.93 -43.75
CA ILE A 171 -32.60 18.67 -43.43
C ILE A 171 -33.80 18.65 -44.37
N GLU A 172 -33.71 17.89 -45.46
CA GLU A 172 -34.91 17.56 -46.24
C GLU A 172 -35.94 17.01 -45.27
N ILE A 173 -37.05 17.73 -45.11
CA ILE A 173 -38.17 17.30 -44.29
C ILE A 173 -38.53 15.92 -44.81
N ALA A 174 -38.49 14.91 -43.93
CA ALA A 174 -38.93 13.58 -44.28
C ALA A 174 -40.37 13.72 -44.81
N THR A 175 -40.57 13.41 -46.08
CA THR A 175 -41.88 13.50 -46.75
C THR A 175 -42.85 12.44 -46.23
N THR A 176 -42.36 11.51 -45.43
CA THR A 176 -43.11 10.41 -44.84
C THR A 176 -42.72 10.28 -43.37
N ASP A 177 -43.69 10.50 -42.48
CA ASP A 177 -43.56 10.13 -41.07
C ASP A 177 -43.56 8.60 -40.98
N LEU A 178 -42.47 8.04 -40.46
CA LEU A 178 -42.42 6.62 -40.14
C LEU A 178 -43.39 6.37 -38.97
N PRO A 179 -44.22 5.31 -39.01
CA PRO A 179 -45.14 4.96 -37.93
C PRO A 179 -44.34 4.37 -36.78
N VAL A 180 -43.64 5.23 -36.05
CA VAL A 180 -42.92 4.90 -34.83
C VAL A 180 -43.80 5.31 -33.67
N ASP A 181 -44.15 4.33 -32.84
CA ASP A 181 -44.89 4.59 -31.61
C ASP A 181 -43.98 5.35 -30.64
N VAL A 182 -44.26 6.64 -30.49
CA VAL A 182 -43.64 7.55 -29.50
C VAL A 182 -44.42 7.57 -28.19
N GLY A 183 -45.39 6.67 -28.02
CA GLY A 183 -46.15 6.48 -26.80
C GLY A 183 -45.30 5.90 -25.66
N PRO A 184 -45.82 5.96 -24.42
CA PRO A 184 -45.21 5.29 -23.29
C PRO A 184 -45.16 3.77 -23.52
N PRO A 185 -44.05 3.09 -23.16
CA PRO A 185 -43.92 1.65 -23.38
C PRO A 185 -44.98 0.87 -22.60
N THR A 186 -45.49 -0.18 -23.24
CA THR A 186 -46.55 -1.03 -22.69
C THR A 186 -46.01 -1.99 -21.63
N ASN A 187 -46.86 -2.38 -20.68
CA ASN A 187 -46.48 -3.30 -19.59
C ASN A 187 -45.97 -4.66 -20.11
N GLU A 188 -46.43 -5.09 -21.28
CA GLU A 188 -46.00 -6.32 -21.95
C GLU A 188 -44.58 -6.18 -22.51
N GLU A 189 -44.25 -5.05 -23.15
CA GLU A 189 -42.88 -4.74 -23.61
C GLU A 189 -41.88 -4.68 -22.44
N ILE A 190 -42.29 -4.09 -21.30
CA ILE A 190 -41.46 -4.02 -20.09
C ILE A 190 -41.21 -5.44 -19.51
N SER A 191 -42.16 -6.36 -19.66
CA SER A 191 -42.04 -7.73 -19.16
C SER A 191 -41.09 -8.61 -19.97
N MET A 192 -40.94 -8.36 -21.27
CA MET A 192 -40.03 -9.10 -22.15
C MET A 192 -38.54 -8.73 -21.98
N ALA A 193 -38.25 -7.63 -21.28
CA ALA A 193 -36.89 -7.15 -21.04
C ALA A 193 -36.27 -7.64 -19.71
N LYS A 194 -36.97 -8.51 -18.95
CA LYS A 194 -36.49 -9.15 -17.72
C LYS A 194 -35.97 -10.56 -17.99
#